data_AF-A0A523EJC4-F1
#
_entry.id   AF-A0A523EJC4-F1
#
_cell.length_a   1.000
_cell.length_b   1.000
_cell.length_c   1.000
_cell.angle_alpha   90.00
_cell.angle_beta   90.00
_cell.angle_gamma   90.00
#
_symmetry.space_group_name_H-M   'P 1'
#
loop_
_entity.id
_entity.type
_entity.pdbx_description
1 polymer ?
#
loop_
_entity_poly.entity_id
_entity_poly.type
_entity_poly.pdbx_seq_one_letter_code
_entity_poly.pdbx_strand_id
1 'polypeptide(L)'
;MTRLSLLVTIAIAVAFGSSPLEAHPGHKHLVAASAVAASGARSAVPGGISGQGAMRFRVLYTSERLPEKAREVLASAHGGFAVDRRPGRGEVYFALPGAGLLRISADLQSIDLLETEPGMRDANLHNTTLWETPDKTPYLTFPANDAGRIFTTTLTGELVQTLEAPTGETDLGHPSVNDYFRAGGAFTPTDVDHFRGLLYVTTGYSDLDWVLTARVSGGGATPLEVGWHDLAFGGRGTEPGRFGTGHGVTVVEGPSVRIEIADRPHAEIDRFSRYGHYISTVALPEGSFPCDIDYLDDYAVVGALHGPDRDKGAPVYVLQDDRVISEVWPKEELGLTGFQHIHNAVLKRIGDRYYILVQAWNPGDFAVLEQVEG
;
A
#
# COMPACT_ATOMS: atom_id res chain seq x y z
N MET A 1 23.93 -29.29 71.84
CA MET A 1 22.93 -29.27 70.76
C MET A 1 22.75 -27.85 70.29
N THR A 2 23.47 -27.42 69.25
CA THR A 2 23.16 -26.20 68.50
C THR A 2 23.83 -26.31 67.14
N ARG A 3 23.02 -26.52 66.10
CA ARG A 3 23.45 -26.52 64.69
C ARG A 3 23.49 -25.08 64.21
N LEU A 4 24.64 -24.68 63.67
CA LEU A 4 24.78 -23.48 62.84
C LEU A 4 24.52 -23.93 61.39
N SER A 5 23.41 -23.51 60.79
CA SER A 5 23.14 -23.71 59.36
C SER A 5 23.42 -22.41 58.62
N LEU A 6 24.42 -22.47 57.75
CA LEU A 6 24.84 -21.43 56.82
C LEU A 6 23.79 -21.33 55.68
N LEU A 7 23.09 -20.20 55.57
CA LEU A 7 22.26 -19.86 54.40
C LEU A 7 23.13 -19.07 53.42
N VAL A 8 23.39 -19.66 52.26
CA VAL A 8 23.97 -18.99 51.09
C VAL A 8 22.82 -18.48 50.25
N THR A 9 22.64 -17.16 50.18
CA THR A 9 21.70 -16.52 49.27
C THR A 9 22.43 -16.23 47.96
N ILE A 10 22.09 -16.95 46.89
CA ILE A 10 22.50 -16.62 45.53
C ILE A 10 21.50 -15.59 44.99
N ALA A 11 21.95 -14.35 44.82
CA ALA A 11 21.20 -13.33 44.09
C ALA A 11 21.46 -13.52 42.59
N ILE A 12 20.42 -13.95 41.85
CA ILE A 12 20.41 -13.90 40.38
C ILE A 12 19.98 -12.49 40.00
N ALA A 13 20.91 -11.69 39.47
CA ALA A 13 20.58 -10.44 38.82
C ALA A 13 20.08 -10.73 37.40
N VAL A 14 18.76 -10.64 37.20
CA VAL A 14 18.16 -10.60 35.86
C VAL A 14 18.26 -9.17 35.36
N ALA A 15 19.18 -8.90 34.45
CA ALA A 15 19.24 -7.65 33.71
C ALA A 15 18.12 -7.66 32.65
N PHE A 16 17.00 -7.00 32.95
CA PHE A 16 16.04 -6.61 31.91
C PHE A 16 16.64 -5.41 31.16
N GLY A 17 17.23 -5.69 30.00
CA GLY A 17 17.50 -4.66 29.00
C GLY A 17 16.18 -4.28 28.35
N SER A 18 15.56 -3.21 28.84
CA SER A 18 14.46 -2.53 28.14
C SER A 18 15.06 -1.73 26.98
N SER A 19 14.97 -2.25 25.76
CA SER A 19 15.04 -1.41 24.57
C SER A 19 13.86 -0.43 24.60
N PRO A 20 14.05 0.87 24.34
CA PRO A 20 12.91 1.77 24.24
C PRO A 20 12.10 1.40 22.99
N LEU A 21 10.89 0.88 23.19
CA LEU A 21 9.82 1.00 22.22
C LEU A 21 9.54 2.50 22.07
N GLU A 22 9.87 3.08 20.90
CA GLU A 22 9.24 4.34 20.48
C GLU A 22 7.79 4.05 20.12
N ALA A 23 6.93 4.07 21.14
CA ALA A 23 5.49 4.26 20.98
C ALA A 23 5.23 5.76 21.04
N HIS A 24 4.77 6.35 19.94
CA HIS A 24 4.43 7.76 19.84
C HIS A 24 3.07 8.04 20.51
N PRO A 25 2.98 9.05 21.41
CA PRO A 25 1.71 9.65 21.79
C PRO A 25 1.26 10.61 20.69
N GLY A 26 -0.04 10.58 20.40
CA GLY A 26 -0.73 11.43 19.42
C GLY A 26 -0.31 12.89 19.47
N HIS A 27 0.59 13.25 18.58
CA HIS A 27 0.78 14.61 18.11
C HIS A 27 0.68 14.55 16.60
N LYS A 28 0.03 15.57 16.02
CA LYS A 28 0.09 15.86 14.60
C LYS A 28 1.55 15.84 14.19
N HIS A 29 2.01 14.73 13.63
CA HIS A 29 3.15 14.77 12.75
C HIS A 29 2.67 15.55 11.53
N LEU A 30 2.76 16.88 11.64
CA LEU A 30 3.44 17.60 10.58
C LEU A 30 4.79 16.89 10.47
N VAL A 31 4.84 15.81 9.69
CA VAL A 31 6.07 15.43 9.04
C VAL A 31 6.36 16.67 8.22
N ALA A 32 7.14 17.58 8.79
CA ALA A 32 7.77 18.61 8.02
C ALA A 32 8.45 17.82 6.91
N ALA A 33 7.90 17.91 5.70
CA ALA A 33 8.63 17.54 4.50
C ALA A 33 9.97 18.21 4.70
N SER A 34 10.99 17.41 5.02
CA SER A 34 12.33 17.96 5.09
C SER A 34 12.52 18.48 3.69
N ALA A 35 12.58 19.80 3.55
CA ALA A 35 12.82 20.47 2.29
C ALA A 35 14.27 20.16 1.89
N VAL A 36 14.55 18.89 1.63
CA VAL A 36 15.56 18.50 0.69
C VAL A 36 15.02 19.07 -0.60
N ALA A 37 15.58 20.21 -0.99
CA ALA A 37 15.30 20.85 -2.27
C ALA A 37 15.12 19.75 -3.31
N ALA A 38 13.97 19.73 -3.99
CA ALA A 38 13.69 18.82 -5.07
C ALA A 38 14.90 18.86 -6.02
N SER A 39 15.82 17.91 -5.85
CA SER A 39 16.98 17.82 -6.69
C SER A 39 16.38 17.30 -7.98
N GLY A 40 16.28 18.19 -8.97
CA GLY A 40 15.59 17.91 -10.24
C GLY A 40 15.93 16.51 -10.75
N ALA A 41 14.92 15.86 -11.33
CA ALA A 41 14.98 14.55 -11.95
C ALA A 41 16.41 14.18 -12.36
N ARG A 42 17.08 13.37 -11.53
CA ARG A 42 18.43 12.92 -11.84
C ARG A 42 18.29 11.73 -12.78
N SER A 43 18.84 11.90 -13.98
CA SER A 43 18.83 10.94 -15.08
C SER A 43 19.09 9.52 -14.61
N ALA A 44 18.27 8.58 -15.07
CA ALA A 44 18.57 7.15 -15.02
C ALA A 44 19.96 6.87 -15.58
N VAL A 45 20.60 5.81 -15.09
CA VAL A 45 21.88 5.33 -15.65
C VAL A 45 21.62 4.86 -17.08
N PRO A 46 22.31 5.42 -18.11
CA PRO A 46 22.14 4.96 -19.48
C PRO A 46 22.46 3.47 -19.61
N GLY A 47 21.49 2.67 -20.04
CA GLY A 47 21.64 1.23 -20.19
C GLY A 47 21.61 0.43 -18.88
N GLY A 48 21.24 1.05 -17.75
CA GLY A 48 21.02 0.33 -16.49
C GLY A 48 19.95 -0.75 -16.64
N ILE A 49 20.24 -1.94 -16.10
CA ILE A 49 19.33 -3.08 -16.05
C ILE A 49 19.34 -3.60 -14.62
N SER A 50 18.17 -3.91 -14.10
CA SER A 50 17.97 -4.40 -12.74
C SER A 50 17.06 -5.62 -12.72
N GLY A 51 17.25 -6.51 -11.75
CA GLY A 51 16.54 -7.79 -11.66
C GLY A 51 17.32 -8.99 -12.21
N GLN A 52 16.68 -10.16 -12.17
CA GLN A 52 17.29 -11.46 -12.48
C GLN A 52 16.41 -12.27 -13.44
N GLY A 53 17.03 -13.23 -14.12
CA GLY A 53 16.34 -14.16 -15.03
C GLY A 53 15.57 -13.47 -16.15
N ALA A 54 14.34 -13.91 -16.39
CA ALA A 54 13.43 -13.28 -17.36
C ALA A 54 12.82 -11.97 -16.86
N MET A 55 12.88 -11.70 -15.56
CA MET A 55 12.26 -10.53 -14.92
C MET A 55 13.32 -9.45 -14.65
N ARG A 56 14.00 -9.04 -15.73
CA ARG A 56 14.95 -7.93 -15.76
C ARG A 56 14.31 -6.72 -16.40
N PHE A 57 14.61 -5.53 -15.88
CA PHE A 57 13.96 -4.30 -16.27
C PHE A 57 14.96 -3.18 -16.50
N ARG A 58 14.62 -2.26 -17.40
CA ARG A 58 15.30 -0.98 -17.60
C ARG A 58 14.29 0.16 -17.52
N VAL A 59 14.76 1.39 -17.32
CA VAL A 59 13.88 2.57 -17.29
C VAL A 59 13.33 2.85 -18.69
N LEU A 60 12.00 2.89 -18.83
CA LEU A 60 11.33 3.34 -20.04
C LEU A 60 11.17 4.87 -20.03
N TYR A 61 10.63 5.43 -18.94
CA TYR A 61 10.60 6.86 -18.67
C TYR A 61 10.41 7.15 -17.18
N THR A 62 10.68 8.40 -16.80
CA THR A 62 10.55 8.92 -15.43
C THR A 62 9.42 9.93 -15.33
N SER A 63 9.31 10.56 -14.16
CA SER A 63 8.42 11.67 -13.84
C SER A 63 8.53 12.89 -14.77
N GLU A 64 9.55 12.99 -15.61
CA GLU A 64 9.64 14.04 -16.64
C GLU A 64 8.46 14.03 -17.62
N ARG A 65 7.79 12.87 -17.81
CA ARG A 65 6.58 12.75 -18.64
C ARG A 65 5.29 13.18 -17.96
N LEU A 66 5.30 13.43 -16.64
CA LEU A 66 4.11 13.85 -15.94
C LEU A 66 3.68 15.25 -16.41
N PRO A 67 2.37 15.55 -16.43
CA PRO A 67 1.87 16.90 -16.66
C PRO A 67 2.55 17.92 -15.74
N GLU A 68 2.74 19.16 -16.20
CA GLU A 68 3.45 20.21 -15.46
C GLU A 68 2.96 20.36 -14.02
N LYS A 69 1.65 20.50 -13.83
CA LYS A 69 1.02 20.61 -12.51
C LYS A 69 1.30 19.42 -11.58
N ALA A 70 1.44 18.22 -12.14
CA ALA A 70 1.79 17.03 -11.36
C ALA A 70 3.26 17.02 -10.95
N ARG A 71 4.16 17.52 -11.81
CA ARG A 71 5.59 17.66 -11.49
C ARG A 71 5.84 18.66 -10.37
N GLU A 72 5.05 19.73 -10.30
CA GLU A 72 5.16 20.75 -9.24
C GLU A 72 4.93 20.19 -7.83
N VAL A 73 4.08 19.16 -7.70
CA VAL A 73 3.72 18.54 -6.41
C VAL A 73 4.34 17.16 -6.20
N LEU A 74 5.17 16.69 -7.13
CA LEU A 74 5.68 15.31 -7.13
C LEU A 74 6.46 14.95 -5.86
N ALA A 75 7.15 15.89 -5.24
CA ALA A 75 7.87 15.64 -3.98
C ALA A 75 6.93 15.17 -2.84
N SER A 76 5.63 15.50 -2.95
CA SER A 76 4.56 15.05 -2.05
C SER A 76 3.86 13.79 -2.54
N ALA A 77 4.39 13.08 -3.55
CA ALA A 77 3.78 11.86 -4.04
C ALA A 77 3.63 10.84 -2.92
N HIS A 78 2.41 10.34 -2.80
CA HIS A 78 1.97 9.33 -1.86
C HIS A 78 0.73 8.73 -2.50
N GLY A 79 0.63 7.41 -2.57
CA GLY A 79 -0.45 6.75 -3.27
C GLY A 79 -0.03 5.42 -3.86
N GLY A 80 -0.94 4.83 -4.62
CA GLY A 80 -0.64 3.66 -5.42
C GLY A 80 -1.46 3.64 -6.69
N PHE A 81 -1.28 2.57 -7.45
CA PHE A 81 -1.78 2.47 -8.81
C PHE A 81 -2.93 1.47 -8.88
N ALA A 82 -3.97 1.82 -9.64
CA ALA A 82 -4.97 0.89 -10.09
C ALA A 82 -4.84 0.66 -11.59
N VAL A 83 -4.53 -0.57 -12.00
CA VAL A 83 -4.49 -0.97 -13.41
C VAL A 83 -5.88 -1.42 -13.85
N ASP A 84 -6.42 -0.83 -14.91
CA ASP A 84 -7.67 -1.29 -15.52
C ASP A 84 -7.44 -2.60 -16.28
N ARG A 85 -7.68 -3.71 -15.58
CA ARG A 85 -7.50 -5.08 -16.10
C ARG A 85 -8.70 -5.60 -16.87
N ARG A 86 -9.73 -4.79 -17.12
CA ARG A 86 -10.94 -5.24 -17.82
C ARG A 86 -10.64 -5.51 -19.30
N PRO A 87 -11.38 -6.42 -19.95
CA PRO A 87 -11.15 -6.75 -21.36
C PRO A 87 -11.14 -5.52 -22.27
N GLY A 88 -10.08 -5.36 -23.06
CA GLY A 88 -9.91 -4.23 -23.99
C GLY A 88 -9.49 -2.91 -23.33
N ARG A 89 -9.16 -2.92 -22.03
CA ARG A 89 -8.62 -1.80 -21.28
C ARG A 89 -7.13 -1.98 -21.00
N GLY A 90 -6.55 -1.03 -20.29
CA GLY A 90 -5.18 -1.11 -19.78
C GLY A 90 -4.67 0.18 -19.17
N GLU A 91 -5.52 1.19 -19.06
CA GLU A 91 -5.22 2.45 -18.42
C GLU A 91 -4.79 2.24 -16.97
N VAL A 92 -3.90 3.09 -16.47
CA VAL A 92 -3.47 3.05 -15.07
C VAL A 92 -3.88 4.34 -14.40
N TYR A 93 -4.47 4.24 -13.22
CA TYR A 93 -4.95 5.37 -12.44
C TYR A 93 -4.15 5.49 -11.16
N PHE A 94 -3.81 6.73 -10.80
CA PHE A 94 -3.19 7.05 -9.52
C PHE A 94 -3.53 8.50 -9.18
N ALA A 95 -3.16 8.94 -7.99
CA ALA A 95 -3.33 10.33 -7.60
C ALA A 95 -2.06 10.91 -6.99
N LEU A 96 -1.97 12.25 -7.03
CA LEU A 96 -0.92 13.00 -6.36
C LEU A 96 -1.56 14.13 -5.53
N PRO A 97 -1.25 14.24 -4.23
CA PRO A 97 -1.74 15.32 -3.39
C PRO A 97 -1.43 16.69 -4.01
N GLY A 98 -2.47 17.53 -4.15
CA GLY A 98 -2.39 18.87 -4.75
C GLY A 98 -2.54 18.92 -6.29
N ALA A 99 -2.34 17.81 -7.00
CA ALA A 99 -2.61 17.73 -8.44
C ALA A 99 -3.97 17.08 -8.74
N GLY A 100 -4.28 15.95 -8.08
CA GLY A 100 -5.50 15.17 -8.28
C GLY A 100 -5.23 13.83 -8.96
N LEU A 101 -6.25 13.30 -9.62
CA LEU A 101 -6.19 12.02 -10.33
C LEU A 101 -5.43 12.15 -11.64
N LEU A 102 -4.60 11.16 -11.92
CA LEU A 102 -3.90 10.99 -13.17
C LEU A 102 -4.31 9.67 -13.82
N ARG A 103 -4.33 9.67 -15.15
CA ARG A 103 -4.56 8.49 -15.97
C ARG A 103 -3.43 8.33 -16.97
N ILE A 104 -2.76 7.19 -16.90
CA ILE A 104 -1.80 6.75 -17.91
C ILE A 104 -2.55 5.94 -18.96
N SER A 105 -2.30 6.22 -20.25
CA SER A 105 -2.90 5.49 -21.36
C SER A 105 -2.51 4.00 -21.35
N ALA A 106 -3.33 3.16 -21.97
CA ALA A 106 -3.12 1.71 -22.00
C ALA A 106 -1.79 1.27 -22.65
N ASP A 107 -1.26 2.08 -23.58
CA ASP A 107 0.03 1.91 -24.27
C ASP A 107 1.20 2.65 -23.59
N LEU A 108 0.94 3.25 -22.42
CA LEU A 108 1.89 4.03 -21.62
C LEU A 108 2.46 5.27 -22.31
N GLN A 109 1.86 5.74 -23.41
CA GLN A 109 2.39 6.87 -24.18
C GLN A 109 1.97 8.24 -23.66
N SER A 110 0.80 8.35 -23.01
CA SER A 110 0.29 9.63 -22.47
C SER A 110 -0.12 9.52 -21.01
N ILE A 111 -0.05 10.65 -20.32
CA ILE A 111 -0.49 10.81 -18.93
C ILE A 111 -1.38 12.05 -18.88
N ASP A 112 -2.64 11.85 -18.54
CA ASP A 112 -3.64 12.92 -18.45
C ASP A 112 -3.93 13.25 -17.00
N LEU A 113 -4.12 14.55 -16.70
CA LEU A 113 -4.69 14.99 -15.45
C LEU A 113 -6.22 14.98 -15.58
N LEU A 114 -6.90 14.30 -14.67
CA LEU A 114 -8.36 14.27 -14.63
C LEU A 114 -8.89 15.39 -13.73
N GLU A 115 -10.12 15.82 -13.95
CA GLU A 115 -10.80 16.68 -13.00
C GLU A 115 -10.97 15.92 -11.67
N THR A 116 -10.72 16.60 -10.56
CA THR A 116 -10.78 16.00 -9.22
C THR A 116 -11.37 17.02 -8.26
N GLU A 117 -12.33 16.57 -7.46
CA GLU A 117 -12.97 17.40 -6.43
C GLU A 117 -11.90 17.99 -5.48
N PRO A 118 -11.93 19.31 -5.17
CA PRO A 118 -10.89 19.95 -4.37
C PRO A 118 -10.55 19.28 -3.04
N GLY A 119 -11.56 18.88 -2.25
CA GLY A 119 -11.36 18.20 -0.97
C GLY A 119 -10.65 16.85 -1.11
N MET A 120 -10.92 16.12 -2.18
CA MET A 120 -10.20 14.89 -2.54
C MET A 120 -8.79 15.18 -3.09
N ARG A 121 -8.65 16.18 -3.97
CA ARG A 121 -7.38 16.55 -4.62
C ARG A 121 -6.29 16.89 -3.62
N ASP A 122 -6.68 17.62 -2.57
CA ASP A 122 -5.74 18.18 -1.61
C ASP A 122 -5.49 17.22 -0.43
N ALA A 123 -6.21 16.09 -0.36
CA ALA A 123 -6.00 15.03 0.62
C ALA A 123 -4.85 14.08 0.23
N ASN A 124 -4.34 13.36 1.23
CA ASN A 124 -3.32 12.34 1.04
C ASN A 124 -3.94 11.00 0.62
N LEU A 125 -4.21 10.85 -0.68
CA LEU A 125 -4.78 9.64 -1.28
C LEU A 125 -3.75 8.51 -1.27
N HIS A 126 -3.81 7.66 -0.25
CA HIS A 126 -2.72 6.81 0.17
C HIS A 126 -2.55 5.52 -0.65
N ASN A 127 -3.60 5.02 -1.29
CA ASN A 127 -3.54 3.98 -2.32
C ASN A 127 -4.73 4.12 -3.29
N THR A 128 -4.87 3.23 -4.28
CA THR A 128 -6.00 3.20 -5.21
C THR A 128 -6.34 1.77 -5.61
N THR A 129 -7.62 1.42 -5.59
CA THR A 129 -8.13 0.21 -6.25
C THR A 129 -9.13 0.56 -7.36
N LEU A 130 -9.23 -0.29 -8.36
CA LEU A 130 -10.30 -0.27 -9.37
C LEU A 130 -11.17 -1.51 -9.19
N TRP A 131 -12.48 -1.31 -9.13
CA TRP A 131 -13.42 -2.40 -9.01
C TRP A 131 -14.67 -2.17 -9.86
N GLU A 132 -15.42 -3.26 -10.10
CA GLU A 132 -16.68 -3.21 -10.83
C GLU A 132 -17.84 -3.66 -9.95
N THR A 133 -18.98 -3.00 -10.15
CA THR A 133 -20.29 -3.46 -9.70
C THR A 133 -20.73 -4.73 -10.46
N PRO A 134 -21.77 -5.43 -9.99
CA PRO A 134 -22.35 -6.57 -10.70
C PRO A 134 -22.78 -6.26 -12.15
N ASP A 135 -23.18 -5.02 -12.44
CA ASP A 135 -23.59 -4.57 -13.78
C ASP A 135 -22.41 -4.03 -14.64
N LYS A 136 -21.17 -4.24 -14.19
CA LYS A 136 -19.93 -3.86 -14.90
C LYS A 136 -19.65 -2.36 -14.96
N THR A 137 -20.20 -1.60 -14.02
CA THR A 137 -19.86 -0.20 -13.83
C THR A 137 -18.56 -0.09 -13.03
N PRO A 138 -17.49 0.53 -13.57
CA PRO A 138 -16.21 0.65 -12.89
C PRO A 138 -16.15 1.87 -11.96
N TYR A 139 -15.44 1.71 -10.85
CA TYR A 139 -15.12 2.79 -9.93
C TYR A 139 -13.65 2.71 -9.51
N LEU A 140 -13.11 3.87 -9.11
CA LEU A 140 -11.85 3.96 -8.38
C LEU A 140 -12.14 4.31 -6.94
N THR A 141 -11.46 3.67 -5.99
CA THR A 141 -11.60 3.98 -4.57
C THR A 141 -10.24 4.28 -3.96
N PHE A 142 -10.20 5.35 -3.16
CA PHE A 142 -8.98 5.94 -2.62
C PHE A 142 -9.14 6.14 -1.10
N PRO A 143 -8.34 5.45 -0.27
CA PRO A 143 -8.26 5.76 1.15
C PRO A 143 -7.43 7.02 1.34
N ALA A 144 -7.95 7.99 2.09
CA ALA A 144 -7.27 9.23 2.46
C ALA A 144 -6.95 9.19 3.95
N ASN A 145 -5.71 8.84 4.28
CA ASN A 145 -5.30 8.58 5.67
C ASN A 145 -5.29 9.84 6.54
N ASP A 146 -4.95 10.99 5.96
CA ASP A 146 -4.92 12.29 6.64
C ASP A 146 -6.31 12.89 6.86
N ALA A 147 -7.22 12.66 5.90
CA ALA A 147 -8.61 13.08 5.98
C ALA A 147 -9.47 12.15 6.84
N GLY A 148 -9.01 10.91 7.07
CA GLY A 148 -9.78 9.87 7.76
C GLY A 148 -11.06 9.50 6.99
N ARG A 149 -10.92 9.31 5.68
CA ARG A 149 -12.05 9.06 4.76
C ARG A 149 -11.64 8.11 3.64
N ILE A 150 -12.63 7.56 2.94
CA ILE A 150 -12.42 6.85 1.68
C ILE A 150 -13.28 7.50 0.60
N PHE A 151 -12.65 7.93 -0.48
CA PHE A 151 -13.32 8.53 -1.63
C PHE A 151 -13.54 7.48 -2.72
N THR A 152 -14.66 7.56 -3.43
CA THR A 152 -14.93 6.73 -4.61
C THR A 152 -15.33 7.60 -5.78
N THR A 153 -14.69 7.41 -6.92
CA THR A 153 -14.92 8.18 -8.14
C THR A 153 -15.29 7.28 -9.32
N THR A 154 -15.91 7.85 -10.34
CA THR A 154 -15.91 7.24 -11.67
C THR A 154 -14.49 7.26 -12.26
N LEU A 155 -14.26 6.54 -13.37
CA LEU A 155 -12.98 6.56 -14.09
C LEU A 155 -12.63 7.91 -14.76
N THR A 156 -13.59 8.84 -14.81
CA THR A 156 -13.37 10.21 -15.31
C THR A 156 -13.07 11.20 -14.18
N GLY A 157 -13.05 10.76 -12.92
CA GLY A 157 -12.71 11.58 -11.76
C GLY A 157 -13.89 12.24 -11.04
N GLU A 158 -15.13 11.93 -11.44
CA GLU A 158 -16.32 12.42 -10.73
C GLU A 158 -16.42 11.71 -9.37
N LEU A 159 -16.41 12.48 -8.27
CA LEU A 159 -16.62 11.98 -6.92
C LEU A 159 -18.09 11.55 -6.75
N VAL A 160 -18.31 10.25 -6.53
CA VAL A 160 -19.66 9.66 -6.39
C VAL A 160 -19.98 9.21 -4.98
N GLN A 161 -18.97 8.98 -4.14
CA GLN A 161 -19.17 8.66 -2.73
C GLN A 161 -17.96 9.01 -1.85
N THR A 162 -18.24 9.40 -0.61
CA THR A 162 -17.29 9.50 0.51
C THR A 162 -17.77 8.63 1.67
N LEU A 163 -16.98 7.64 2.06
CA LEU A 163 -17.17 6.89 3.31
C LEU A 163 -16.43 7.61 4.44
N GLU A 164 -17.20 8.10 5.42
CA GLU A 164 -16.67 8.72 6.63
C GLU A 164 -16.15 7.67 7.62
N ALA A 165 -15.29 8.09 8.55
CA ALA A 165 -14.80 7.25 9.64
C ALA A 165 -15.94 6.57 10.43
N PRO A 166 -15.72 5.35 10.99
CA PRO A 166 -16.69 4.73 11.88
C PRO A 166 -16.98 5.62 13.08
N THR A 167 -18.24 5.65 13.50
CA THR A 167 -18.66 6.34 14.72
C THR A 167 -18.65 5.38 15.91
N GLY A 168 -18.72 5.91 17.14
CA GLY A 168 -18.81 5.08 18.35
C GLY A 168 -20.07 4.21 18.47
N GLU A 169 -21.05 4.41 17.60
CA GLU A 169 -22.29 3.61 17.49
C GLU A 169 -22.20 2.54 16.39
N THR A 170 -21.16 2.57 15.56
CA THR A 170 -20.98 1.61 14.48
C THR A 170 -20.59 0.24 15.06
N ASP A 171 -21.30 -0.81 14.68
CA ASP A 171 -20.90 -2.18 14.99
C ASP A 171 -20.00 -2.73 13.86
N LEU A 172 -18.74 -2.99 14.21
CA LEU A 172 -17.70 -3.50 13.32
C LEU A 172 -17.43 -4.98 13.56
N GLY A 173 -18.30 -5.65 14.34
CA GLY A 173 -18.25 -7.10 14.55
C GLY A 173 -17.16 -7.58 15.51
N HIS A 174 -16.36 -6.67 16.09
CA HIS A 174 -15.33 -7.02 17.06
C HIS A 174 -15.27 -6.03 18.24
N PRO A 175 -15.34 -6.48 19.51
CA PRO A 175 -15.39 -5.60 20.68
C PRO A 175 -14.23 -4.60 20.75
N SER A 176 -12.99 -5.03 20.53
CA SER A 176 -11.82 -4.13 20.60
C SER A 176 -11.87 -3.02 19.55
N VAL A 177 -12.43 -3.30 18.38
CA VAL A 177 -12.59 -2.32 17.30
C VAL A 177 -13.70 -1.33 17.65
N ASN A 178 -14.84 -1.84 18.14
CA ASN A 178 -15.97 -1.02 18.57
C ASN A 178 -15.56 -0.10 19.74
N ASP A 179 -14.81 -0.61 20.71
CA ASP A 179 -14.33 0.15 21.86
C ASP A 179 -13.36 1.26 21.43
N TYR A 180 -12.48 1.00 20.45
CA TYR A 180 -11.57 1.98 19.90
C TYR A 180 -12.31 3.19 19.31
N PHE A 181 -13.28 2.96 18.41
CA PHE A 181 -14.04 4.07 17.80
C PHE A 181 -15.01 4.73 18.78
N ARG A 182 -15.55 3.99 19.76
CA ARG A 182 -16.35 4.58 20.85
C ARG A 182 -15.53 5.51 21.73
N ALA A 183 -14.26 5.23 21.91
CA ALA A 183 -13.32 6.10 22.61
C ALA A 183 -12.82 7.28 21.75
N GLY A 184 -13.30 7.43 20.51
CA GLY A 184 -12.88 8.49 19.59
C GLY A 184 -11.55 8.23 18.90
N GLY A 185 -11.17 6.96 18.73
CA GLY A 185 -9.97 6.56 18.01
C GLY A 185 -9.94 7.10 16.57
N ALA A 186 -8.74 7.46 16.10
CA ALA A 186 -8.56 7.99 14.76
C ALA A 186 -8.73 6.90 13.70
N PHE A 187 -9.38 7.25 12.59
CA PHE A 187 -9.43 6.42 11.39
C PHE A 187 -8.38 6.91 10.40
N THR A 188 -7.36 6.09 10.13
CA THR A 188 -6.26 6.42 9.22
C THR A 188 -6.09 5.29 8.21
N PRO A 189 -6.99 5.19 7.21
CA PRO A 189 -6.98 4.08 6.25
C PRO A 189 -5.74 4.14 5.36
N THR A 190 -5.06 3.02 5.20
CA THR A 190 -3.85 2.93 4.35
C THR A 190 -4.15 2.33 3.00
N ASP A 191 -5.09 1.40 2.90
CA ASP A 191 -5.44 0.80 1.63
C ASP A 191 -6.88 0.28 1.64
N VAL A 192 -7.40 0.01 0.45
CA VAL A 192 -8.73 -0.51 0.22
C VAL A 192 -8.75 -1.39 -1.02
N ASP A 193 -9.37 -2.56 -0.90
CA ASP A 193 -9.67 -3.40 -2.05
C ASP A 193 -11.06 -4.03 -1.95
N HIS A 194 -11.61 -4.49 -3.07
CA HIS A 194 -13.01 -4.84 -3.19
C HIS A 194 -13.23 -6.30 -3.59
N PHE A 195 -14.15 -6.97 -2.90
CA PHE A 195 -14.67 -8.26 -3.31
C PHE A 195 -16.18 -8.36 -3.10
N ARG A 196 -16.93 -8.55 -4.20
CA ARG A 196 -18.39 -8.86 -4.20
C ARG A 196 -19.22 -7.96 -3.27
N GLY A 197 -19.04 -6.65 -3.38
CA GLY A 197 -19.80 -5.65 -2.62
C GLY A 197 -19.27 -5.41 -1.21
N LEU A 198 -18.10 -5.95 -0.85
CA LEU A 198 -17.38 -5.59 0.36
C LEU A 198 -16.06 -4.92 0.01
N LEU A 199 -15.81 -3.77 0.60
CA LEU A 199 -14.51 -3.13 0.69
C LEU A 199 -13.79 -3.68 1.93
N TYR A 200 -12.52 -4.06 1.79
CA TYR A 200 -11.60 -4.39 2.86
C TYR A 200 -10.65 -3.22 3.02
N VAL A 201 -10.50 -2.71 4.24
CA VAL A 201 -9.80 -1.46 4.51
C VAL A 201 -8.76 -1.70 5.59
N THR A 202 -7.49 -1.56 5.25
CA THR A 202 -6.40 -1.59 6.23
C THR A 202 -6.29 -0.24 6.94
N THR A 203 -5.91 -0.28 8.22
CA THR A 203 -5.81 0.91 9.07
C THR A 203 -4.44 1.03 9.75
N GLY A 204 -3.37 0.63 9.06
CA GLY A 204 -2.05 0.37 9.68
C GLY A 204 -1.39 1.53 10.41
N TYR A 205 -1.78 2.78 10.12
CA TYR A 205 -1.26 3.95 10.84
C TYR A 205 -2.03 4.32 12.11
N SER A 206 -3.12 3.61 12.40
CA SER A 206 -3.86 3.79 13.64
C SER A 206 -3.28 2.92 14.74
N ASP A 207 -3.51 3.29 16.00
CA ASP A 207 -3.17 2.43 17.14
C ASP A 207 -3.96 1.12 17.13
N LEU A 208 -5.06 1.07 16.36
CA LEU A 208 -5.88 -0.10 16.11
C LEU A 208 -5.10 -1.13 15.26
N ASP A 209 -4.72 -0.76 14.02
CA ASP A 209 -4.07 -1.61 13.01
C ASP A 209 -4.87 -2.90 12.70
N TRP A 210 -6.08 -2.71 12.19
CA TRP A 210 -7.01 -3.78 11.79
C TRP A 210 -7.38 -3.65 10.30
N VAL A 211 -7.90 -4.75 9.75
CA VAL A 211 -8.70 -4.71 8.53
C VAL A 211 -10.17 -4.53 8.92
N LEU A 212 -10.77 -3.43 8.48
CA LEU A 212 -12.20 -3.16 8.59
C LEU A 212 -12.90 -3.51 7.29
N THR A 213 -14.22 -3.68 7.32
CA THR A 213 -15.00 -3.86 6.09
C THR A 213 -16.15 -2.89 5.96
N ALA A 214 -16.46 -2.51 4.73
CA ALA A 214 -17.62 -1.70 4.39
C ALA A 214 -18.40 -2.33 3.24
N ARG A 215 -19.73 -2.30 3.30
CA ARG A 215 -20.62 -2.89 2.31
C ARG A 215 -21.11 -1.85 1.32
N VAL A 216 -20.93 -2.15 0.04
CA VAL A 216 -21.58 -1.47 -1.07
C VAL A 216 -23.00 -2.01 -1.20
N SER A 217 -23.98 -1.13 -1.04
CA SER A 217 -25.42 -1.46 -1.07
C SER A 217 -26.05 -1.13 -2.43
N GLY A 218 -27.31 -1.53 -2.63
CA GLY A 218 -28.07 -1.18 -3.84
C GLY A 218 -27.51 -1.73 -5.16
N GLY A 219 -26.66 -2.76 -5.10
CA GLY A 219 -25.97 -3.29 -6.29
C GLY A 219 -24.92 -2.35 -6.89
N GLY A 220 -24.54 -1.29 -6.16
CA GLY A 220 -23.59 -0.29 -6.64
C GLY A 220 -24.16 0.74 -7.61
N ALA A 221 -25.48 0.86 -7.71
CA ALA A 221 -26.13 1.91 -8.51
C ALA A 221 -25.84 3.30 -7.93
N THR A 222 -25.87 4.34 -8.77
CA THR A 222 -25.77 5.73 -8.33
C THR A 222 -27.12 6.23 -7.78
N PRO A 223 -27.19 6.89 -6.61
CA PRO A 223 -26.06 7.25 -5.74
C PRO A 223 -25.45 6.03 -5.06
N LEU A 224 -24.11 5.96 -5.08
CA LEU A 224 -23.39 4.82 -4.54
C LEU A 224 -23.49 4.83 -3.01
N GLU A 225 -24.14 3.83 -2.44
CA GLU A 225 -24.31 3.70 -0.99
C GLU A 225 -23.27 2.75 -0.41
N VAL A 226 -22.46 3.26 0.53
CA VAL A 226 -21.43 2.48 1.23
C VAL A 226 -21.55 2.74 2.72
N GLY A 227 -21.57 1.67 3.51
CA GLY A 227 -21.62 1.76 4.97
C GLY A 227 -20.77 0.67 5.63
N TRP A 228 -20.28 0.94 6.84
CA TRP A 228 -19.48 -0.02 7.61
C TRP A 228 -20.22 -1.34 7.85
N HIS A 229 -19.45 -2.42 7.95
CA HIS A 229 -19.94 -3.78 8.05
C HIS A 229 -19.36 -4.49 9.28
N ASP A 230 -20.11 -5.45 9.83
CA ASP A 230 -19.82 -6.19 11.06
C ASP A 230 -18.78 -7.30 10.85
N LEU A 231 -17.71 -6.98 10.12
CA LEU A 231 -16.54 -7.85 9.96
C LEU A 231 -15.27 -7.00 10.06
N ALA A 232 -14.45 -7.35 11.05
CA ALA A 232 -13.10 -6.84 11.22
C ALA A 232 -12.19 -7.98 11.66
N PHE A 233 -10.93 -7.95 11.22
CA PHE A 233 -9.93 -8.95 11.58
C PHE A 233 -8.51 -8.35 11.59
N GLY A 234 -7.56 -9.13 12.12
CA GLY A 234 -6.17 -8.70 12.28
C GLY A 234 -5.92 -8.12 13.67
N GLY A 235 -5.23 -6.98 13.71
CA GLY A 235 -4.90 -6.26 14.92
C GLY A 235 -3.41 -6.19 15.17
N ARG A 236 -2.95 -5.09 15.78
CA ARG A 236 -1.54 -4.89 16.12
C ARG A 236 -0.95 -6.05 16.94
N GLY A 237 0.20 -6.60 16.57
CA GLY A 237 0.91 -7.65 17.32
C GLY A 237 1.86 -8.45 16.43
N THR A 238 2.53 -9.45 17.00
CA THR A 238 3.58 -10.25 16.31
C THR A 238 3.17 -11.72 16.11
N GLU A 239 1.93 -12.06 16.43
CA GLU A 239 1.41 -13.43 16.26
C GLU A 239 0.86 -13.60 14.84
N PRO A 240 0.73 -14.83 14.33
CA PRO A 240 0.15 -15.06 13.00
C PRO A 240 -1.18 -14.34 12.79
N GLY A 241 -1.25 -13.56 11.72
CA GLY A 241 -2.42 -12.75 11.37
C GLY A 241 -2.60 -11.48 12.20
N ARG A 242 -1.56 -11.04 12.93
CA ARG A 242 -1.48 -9.73 13.59
C ARG A 242 -0.38 -8.91 12.95
N PHE A 243 -0.56 -7.59 12.96
CA PHE A 243 0.28 -6.71 12.17
C PHE A 243 1.26 -5.89 13.01
N GLY A 244 2.45 -5.63 12.47
CA GLY A 244 3.29 -4.54 12.93
C GLY A 244 2.84 -3.21 12.32
N THR A 245 2.47 -3.24 11.05
CA THR A 245 1.77 -2.18 10.32
C THR A 245 1.09 -2.81 9.10
N GLY A 246 -0.18 -3.16 9.21
CA GLY A 246 -0.99 -3.69 8.11
C GLY A 246 -1.26 -2.59 7.09
N HIS A 247 -0.49 -2.57 6.01
CA HIS A 247 -0.42 -1.43 5.10
C HIS A 247 -1.30 -1.62 3.86
N GLY A 248 -0.85 -2.42 2.90
CA GLY A 248 -1.57 -2.72 1.66
C GLY A 248 -2.59 -3.84 1.83
N VAL A 249 -3.65 -3.86 1.04
CA VAL A 249 -4.64 -4.94 0.97
C VAL A 249 -4.92 -5.32 -0.47
N THR A 250 -4.87 -6.62 -0.74
CA THR A 250 -5.11 -7.16 -2.08
C THR A 250 -6.05 -8.35 -1.99
N VAL A 251 -7.13 -8.31 -2.77
CA VAL A 251 -8.03 -9.44 -2.98
C VAL A 251 -7.48 -10.29 -4.10
N VAL A 252 -7.14 -11.54 -3.78
CA VAL A 252 -6.74 -12.53 -4.79
C VAL A 252 -7.90 -13.49 -5.05
N GLU A 253 -8.51 -13.34 -6.22
CA GLU A 253 -9.55 -14.26 -6.69
C GLU A 253 -8.94 -15.57 -7.23
N GLY A 254 -9.61 -16.69 -6.95
CA GLY A 254 -9.19 -18.03 -7.36
C GLY A 254 -10.21 -19.07 -6.90
N PRO A 255 -9.84 -20.37 -6.86
CA PRO A 255 -10.71 -21.42 -6.33
C PRO A 255 -11.17 -21.14 -4.89
N SER A 256 -10.33 -20.44 -4.13
CA SER A 256 -10.67 -19.82 -2.86
C SER A 256 -10.14 -18.38 -2.87
N VAL A 257 -10.99 -17.44 -2.46
CA VAL A 257 -10.65 -16.01 -2.39
C VAL A 257 -9.80 -15.77 -1.16
N ARG A 258 -8.70 -15.07 -1.34
CA ARG A 258 -7.79 -14.65 -0.27
C ARG A 258 -7.77 -13.14 -0.17
N ILE A 259 -7.64 -12.65 1.06
CA ILE A 259 -7.33 -11.25 1.35
C ILE A 259 -5.90 -11.24 1.84
N GLU A 260 -5.03 -10.54 1.13
CA GLU A 260 -3.60 -10.50 1.42
C GLU A 260 -3.23 -9.12 1.96
N ILE A 261 -2.51 -9.07 3.07
CA ILE A 261 -2.16 -7.85 3.79
C ILE A 261 -0.64 -7.72 3.83
N ALA A 262 -0.11 -6.59 3.35
CA ALA A 262 1.31 -6.29 3.47
C ALA A 262 1.63 -5.82 4.90
N ASP A 263 2.42 -6.60 5.64
CA ASP A 263 2.84 -6.26 6.99
C ASP A 263 4.30 -5.78 7.01
N ARG A 264 4.47 -4.46 7.19
CA ARG A 264 5.76 -3.81 7.01
C ARG A 264 6.84 -4.34 7.96
N PRO A 265 6.70 -4.25 9.29
CA PRO A 265 7.82 -4.52 10.18
C PRO A 265 8.18 -6.00 10.24
N HIS A 266 7.25 -6.90 9.90
CA HIS A 266 7.49 -8.33 9.87
C HIS A 266 8.02 -8.84 8.52
N ALA A 267 8.12 -7.99 7.49
CA ALA A 267 8.58 -8.37 6.15
C ALA A 267 7.75 -9.49 5.52
N GLU A 268 6.42 -9.37 5.61
CA GLU A 268 5.49 -10.47 5.34
C GLU A 268 4.28 -10.00 4.52
N ILE A 269 3.71 -10.93 3.74
CA ILE A 269 2.37 -10.82 3.18
C ILE A 269 1.49 -11.86 3.86
N ASP A 270 0.61 -11.41 4.75
CA ASP A 270 -0.31 -12.25 5.50
C ASP A 270 -1.57 -12.56 4.69
N ARG A 271 -2.01 -13.81 4.72
CA ARG A 271 -3.16 -14.28 3.95
C ARG A 271 -4.31 -14.65 4.85
N PHE A 272 -5.47 -14.14 4.51
CA PHE A 272 -6.72 -14.40 5.19
C PHE A 272 -7.74 -14.94 4.20
N SER A 273 -8.72 -15.70 4.71
CA SER A 273 -9.94 -15.96 3.96
C SER A 273 -10.73 -14.66 3.82
N ARG A 274 -11.71 -14.64 2.90
CA ARG A 274 -12.69 -13.53 2.80
C ARG A 274 -13.49 -13.24 4.09
N TYR A 275 -13.36 -14.08 5.11
CA TYR A 275 -14.02 -13.93 6.42
C TYR A 275 -13.04 -13.50 7.52
N GLY A 276 -11.79 -13.16 7.17
CA GLY A 276 -10.80 -12.70 8.14
C GLY A 276 -10.10 -13.81 8.93
N HIS A 277 -10.35 -15.08 8.64
CA HIS A 277 -9.55 -16.17 9.23
C HIS A 277 -8.17 -16.22 8.58
N TYR A 278 -7.12 -16.16 9.40
CA TYR A 278 -5.74 -16.35 8.94
C TYR A 278 -5.55 -17.72 8.28
N ILE A 279 -4.77 -17.75 7.20
CA ILE A 279 -4.48 -18.93 6.38
C ILE A 279 -2.98 -19.25 6.43
N SER A 280 -2.14 -18.29 6.04
CA SER A 280 -0.69 -18.46 5.89
C SER A 280 -0.01 -17.12 5.67
N THR A 281 1.32 -17.14 5.58
CA THR A 281 2.15 -15.96 5.31
C THR A 281 3.16 -16.28 4.21
N VAL A 282 3.43 -15.28 3.36
CA VAL A 282 4.57 -15.28 2.44
C VAL A 282 5.65 -14.39 3.04
N ALA A 283 6.81 -14.98 3.34
CA ALA A 283 7.95 -14.23 3.85
C ALA A 283 8.69 -13.51 2.71
N LEU A 284 9.08 -12.26 2.95
CA LEU A 284 9.99 -11.48 2.12
C LEU A 284 11.37 -11.43 2.79
N PRO A 285 12.42 -10.94 2.09
CA PRO A 285 13.73 -10.78 2.71
C PRO A 285 13.67 -9.95 3.99
N GLU A 286 14.28 -10.44 5.06
CA GLU A 286 14.23 -9.82 6.39
C GLU A 286 14.66 -8.34 6.35
N GLY A 287 13.94 -7.49 7.08
CA GLY A 287 14.14 -6.05 7.06
C GLY A 287 13.43 -5.33 5.91
N SER A 288 12.81 -6.05 4.98
CA SER A 288 11.95 -5.44 3.95
C SER A 288 10.65 -4.94 4.55
N PHE A 289 10.20 -3.75 4.18
CA PHE A 289 8.93 -3.21 4.65
C PHE A 289 7.92 -3.17 3.49
N PRO A 290 7.24 -4.29 3.16
CA PRO A 290 6.31 -4.33 2.03
C PRO A 290 5.19 -3.32 2.19
N CYS A 291 4.88 -2.58 1.13
CA CYS A 291 3.79 -1.62 1.14
C CYS A 291 2.51 -2.20 0.56
N ASP A 292 2.61 -2.98 -0.51
CA ASP A 292 1.46 -3.54 -1.22
C ASP A 292 1.94 -4.69 -2.12
N ILE A 293 1.02 -5.55 -2.55
CA ILE A 293 1.28 -6.64 -3.50
C ILE A 293 0.31 -6.57 -4.68
N ASP A 294 0.84 -6.68 -5.90
CA ASP A 294 0.03 -6.69 -7.11
C ASP A 294 0.29 -7.97 -7.92
N TYR A 295 -0.77 -8.54 -8.48
CA TYR A 295 -0.73 -9.81 -9.20
C TYR A 295 -1.06 -9.61 -10.68
N LEU A 296 -0.28 -10.26 -11.55
CA LEU A 296 -0.57 -10.36 -12.98
C LEU A 296 0.05 -11.64 -13.56
N ASP A 297 -0.78 -12.43 -14.24
CA ASP A 297 -0.41 -13.75 -14.75
C ASP A 297 0.13 -14.64 -13.61
N ASP A 298 1.30 -15.26 -13.80
CA ASP A 298 1.95 -16.12 -12.80
C ASP A 298 2.89 -15.35 -11.85
N TYR A 299 2.87 -14.01 -11.90
CA TYR A 299 3.77 -13.16 -11.15
C TYR A 299 3.03 -12.29 -10.14
N ALA A 300 3.74 -11.96 -9.07
CA ALA A 300 3.38 -10.86 -8.19
C ALA A 300 4.53 -9.86 -8.12
N VAL A 301 4.21 -8.60 -7.83
CA VAL A 301 5.20 -7.57 -7.49
C VAL A 301 4.90 -6.96 -6.14
N VAL A 302 5.96 -6.70 -5.37
CA VAL A 302 5.87 -6.08 -4.05
C VAL A 302 6.83 -4.90 -4.00
N GLY A 303 6.28 -3.68 -3.92
CA GLY A 303 7.05 -2.49 -3.60
C GLY A 303 7.33 -2.43 -2.10
N ALA A 304 8.58 -2.21 -1.70
CA ALA A 304 8.94 -2.12 -0.29
C ALA A 304 9.35 -0.69 0.11
N LEU A 305 8.87 -0.19 1.25
CA LEU A 305 9.29 1.09 1.82
C LEU A 305 10.80 1.09 2.10
N HIS A 306 11.33 -0.07 2.49
CA HIS A 306 12.75 -0.30 2.67
C HIS A 306 13.11 -1.72 2.23
N GLY A 307 14.34 -1.90 1.74
CA GLY A 307 14.95 -3.24 1.57
C GLY A 307 15.93 -3.57 2.70
N PRO A 308 16.40 -4.83 2.78
CA PRO A 308 17.29 -5.30 3.86
C PRO A 308 18.54 -4.43 4.06
N ASP A 309 19.07 -3.91 2.95
CA ASP A 309 20.17 -2.94 2.94
C ASP A 309 19.62 -1.53 2.68
N ARG A 310 19.69 -0.66 3.70
CA ARG A 310 19.14 0.69 3.63
C ARG A 310 19.93 1.60 2.69
N ASP A 311 21.20 1.32 2.45
CA ASP A 311 22.06 2.18 1.63
C ASP A 311 21.74 2.04 0.14
N LYS A 312 21.36 0.84 -0.31
CA LYS A 312 20.96 0.53 -1.70
C LYS A 312 19.61 1.12 -2.11
N GLY A 313 18.81 1.60 -1.16
CA GLY A 313 17.44 2.03 -1.40
C GLY A 313 16.43 0.91 -1.22
N ALA A 314 15.24 1.11 -1.76
CA ALA A 314 14.15 0.15 -1.68
C ALA A 314 14.08 -0.73 -2.94
N PRO A 315 13.87 -2.05 -2.81
CA PRO A 315 13.61 -2.93 -3.94
C PRO A 315 12.12 -3.00 -4.29
N VAL A 316 11.85 -3.39 -5.54
CA VAL A 316 10.62 -4.07 -5.95
C VAL A 316 10.94 -5.55 -6.09
N TYR A 317 10.26 -6.39 -5.32
CA TYR A 317 10.37 -7.84 -5.46
C TYR A 317 9.42 -8.32 -6.54
N VAL A 318 9.89 -9.22 -7.40
CA VAL A 318 9.05 -10.01 -8.29
C VAL A 318 9.00 -11.43 -7.75
N LEU A 319 7.80 -11.92 -7.52
CA LEU A 319 7.54 -13.25 -6.99
C LEU A 319 6.90 -14.14 -8.06
N GLN A 320 7.18 -15.43 -7.95
CA GLN A 320 6.47 -16.51 -8.63
C GLN A 320 6.34 -17.67 -7.64
N ASP A 321 5.15 -18.25 -7.51
CA ASP A 321 4.86 -19.33 -6.54
C ASP A 321 5.34 -19.00 -5.11
N ASP A 322 5.05 -17.78 -4.64
CA ASP A 322 5.43 -17.25 -3.33
C ASP A 322 6.94 -17.14 -3.07
N ARG A 323 7.75 -17.19 -4.13
CA ARG A 323 9.22 -17.05 -4.04
C ARG A 323 9.67 -15.82 -4.79
N VAL A 324 10.55 -15.04 -4.16
CA VAL A 324 11.26 -13.97 -4.85
C VAL A 324 12.16 -14.57 -5.93
N ILE A 325 11.86 -14.26 -7.18
CA ILE A 325 12.63 -14.69 -8.35
C ILE A 325 13.46 -13.57 -8.96
N SER A 326 13.10 -12.32 -8.65
CA SER A 326 13.84 -11.13 -9.08
C SER A 326 13.69 -10.00 -8.07
N GLU A 327 14.75 -9.21 -7.92
CA GLU A 327 14.84 -8.01 -7.10
C GLU A 327 15.25 -6.85 -8.00
N VAL A 328 14.32 -5.94 -8.23
CA VAL A 328 14.57 -4.72 -8.99
C VAL A 328 14.93 -3.62 -8.01
N TRP A 329 16.09 -2.99 -8.19
CA TRP A 329 16.64 -1.94 -7.34
C TRP A 329 16.69 -0.60 -8.09
N PRO A 330 15.59 0.17 -8.14
CA PRO A 330 15.51 1.44 -8.87
C PRO A 330 16.63 2.43 -8.55
N LYS A 331 16.97 2.60 -7.27
CA LYS A 331 18.04 3.52 -6.84
C LYS A 331 19.42 3.00 -7.25
N GLU A 332 19.78 1.81 -6.77
CA GLU A 332 21.13 1.25 -6.90
C GLU A 332 21.49 0.92 -8.35
N GLU A 333 20.62 0.21 -9.07
CA GLU A 333 20.97 -0.40 -10.36
C GLU A 333 20.48 0.41 -11.57
N LEU A 334 19.44 1.22 -11.38
CA LEU A 334 18.86 2.06 -12.44
C LEU A 334 19.22 3.55 -12.30
N GLY A 335 19.84 3.95 -11.19
CA GLY A 335 20.24 5.34 -10.92
C GLY A 335 19.08 6.27 -10.56
N LEU A 336 17.90 5.75 -10.24
CA LEU A 336 16.74 6.54 -9.85
C LEU A 336 16.89 6.98 -8.39
N THR A 337 17.72 8.01 -8.17
CA THR A 337 18.18 8.40 -6.82
C THR A 337 17.08 8.76 -5.81
N GLY A 338 15.88 9.13 -6.28
CA GLY A 338 14.72 9.41 -5.42
C GLY A 338 14.07 8.15 -4.81
N PHE A 339 14.38 6.95 -5.31
CA PHE A 339 13.75 5.69 -4.90
C PHE A 339 14.43 5.08 -3.67
N GLN A 340 14.66 5.92 -2.65
CA GLN A 340 15.11 5.46 -1.34
C GLN A 340 14.01 4.67 -0.61
N HIS A 341 12.75 5.06 -0.83
CA HIS A 341 11.57 4.37 -0.34
C HIS A 341 10.59 4.16 -1.50
N ILE A 342 10.07 2.95 -1.65
CA ILE A 342 9.01 2.65 -2.63
C ILE A 342 7.70 2.51 -1.88
N HIS A 343 6.72 3.35 -2.23
CA HIS A 343 5.41 3.29 -1.61
C HIS A 343 4.49 2.32 -2.33
N ASN A 344 4.57 2.22 -3.66
CA ASN A 344 3.74 1.28 -4.40
C ASN A 344 4.44 0.83 -5.70
N ALA A 345 4.14 -0.39 -6.13
CA ALA A 345 4.52 -0.90 -7.44
C ALA A 345 3.44 -1.84 -7.99
N VAL A 346 3.14 -1.72 -9.28
CA VAL A 346 2.20 -2.62 -9.98
C VAL A 346 2.78 -3.17 -11.27
N LEU A 347 2.33 -4.35 -11.66
CA LEU A 347 2.72 -5.02 -12.90
C LEU A 347 1.67 -4.81 -13.98
N LYS A 348 2.14 -4.50 -15.18
CA LYS A 348 1.33 -4.37 -16.39
C LYS A 348 1.95 -5.15 -17.53
N ARG A 349 1.13 -5.70 -18.42
CA ARG A 349 1.58 -6.37 -19.65
C ARG A 349 1.09 -5.62 -20.89
N ILE A 350 1.97 -5.44 -21.88
CA ILE A 350 1.64 -4.95 -23.23
C ILE A 350 2.26 -5.91 -24.24
N GLY A 351 1.43 -6.59 -25.02
CA GLY A 351 1.90 -7.72 -25.82
C GLY A 351 2.52 -8.80 -24.93
N ASP A 352 3.74 -9.20 -25.25
CA ASP A 352 4.49 -10.23 -24.49
C ASP A 352 5.43 -9.65 -23.43
N ARG A 353 5.42 -8.32 -23.24
CA ARG A 353 6.35 -7.64 -22.33
C ARG A 353 5.66 -7.16 -21.06
N TYR A 354 6.35 -7.35 -19.94
CA TYR A 354 5.97 -6.79 -18.65
C TYR A 354 6.55 -5.40 -18.43
N TYR A 355 5.84 -4.60 -17.64
CA TYR A 355 6.20 -3.26 -17.21
C TYR A 355 5.91 -3.13 -15.71
N ILE A 356 6.81 -2.48 -14.99
CA ILE A 356 6.59 -2.13 -13.58
C ILE A 356 6.39 -0.62 -13.51
N LEU A 357 5.24 -0.19 -12.98
CA LEU A 357 5.05 1.19 -12.57
C LEU A 357 5.43 1.28 -11.10
N VAL A 358 6.28 2.23 -10.74
CA VAL A 358 6.83 2.36 -9.39
C VAL A 358 6.74 3.80 -8.91
N GLN A 359 6.28 3.97 -7.67
CA GLN A 359 6.18 5.27 -7.00
C GLN A 359 7.12 5.30 -5.79
N ALA A 360 7.99 6.31 -5.74
CA ALA A 360 8.81 6.61 -4.59
C ALA A 360 8.08 7.51 -3.60
N TRP A 361 8.50 7.50 -2.33
CA TRP A 361 7.97 8.35 -1.28
C TRP A 361 9.09 8.97 -0.43
N ASN A 362 8.89 10.23 -0.03
CA ASN A 362 9.78 11.01 0.83
C ASN A 362 11.28 11.02 0.41
N PRO A 363 11.65 11.76 -0.66
CA PRO A 363 10.77 12.54 -1.52
C PRO A 363 10.01 11.67 -2.52
N GLY A 364 8.84 12.14 -2.95
CA GLY A 364 8.06 11.47 -3.98
C GLY A 364 8.72 11.50 -5.37
N ASP A 365 8.58 10.42 -6.13
CA ASP A 365 9.01 10.31 -7.53
C ASP A 365 8.23 9.18 -8.25
N PHE A 366 8.37 9.09 -9.57
CA PHE A 366 7.64 8.16 -10.41
C PHE A 366 8.51 7.66 -11.57
N ALA A 367 8.40 6.37 -11.87
CA ALA A 367 9.03 5.77 -13.05
C ALA A 367 8.21 4.61 -13.61
N VAL A 368 8.40 4.38 -14.91
CA VAL A 368 7.94 3.17 -15.60
C VAL A 368 9.15 2.41 -16.07
N LEU A 369 9.20 1.14 -15.69
CA LEU A 369 10.26 0.21 -16.06
C LEU A 369 9.71 -0.77 -17.09
N GLU A 370 10.49 -1.07 -18.12
CA GLU A 370 10.15 -2.06 -19.13
C GLU A 370 11.03 -3.30 -19.02
N GLN A 371 10.42 -4.46 -19.20
CA GLN A 371 11.14 -5.72 -19.24
C GLN A 371 12.10 -5.74 -20.44
N VAL A 372 13.33 -6.18 -20.19
CA VAL A 372 14.31 -6.42 -21.25
C VAL A 372 14.24 -7.88 -21.70
N GLU A 373 14.35 -8.10 -23.01
CA GLU A 373 14.42 -9.45 -23.56
C GLU A 373 15.68 -10.17 -23.09
N GLY A 374 15.52 -11.49 -22.92
CA GLY A 374 16.47 -12.37 -22.25
C GLY A 374 17.81 -12.52 -22.94
#